data_AF-A0A9C8NRR6-F1
#
_entry.id   AF-A0A9C8NRR6-F1
#
_cell.length_a   1.000
_cell.length_b   1.000
_cell.length_c   1.000
_cell.angle_alpha   90.00
_cell.angle_beta   90.00
_cell.angle_gamma   90.00
#
_symmetry.space_group_name_H-M   'P 1'
#
loop_
_entity.id
_entity.type
_entity.pdbx_description
1 polymer ?
#
loop_
_entity_poly.entity_id
_entity_poly.type
_entity_poly.pdbx_seq_one_letter_code
_entity_poly.pdbx_strand_id
1 'polypeptide(L)'
;MSAKRDKTYGVGILGGAHVHTGWYANELRESTWADVKAVADPDMDRAKGMLGPEAEHIADFYTDPAEMLARDDIDVVCISSETGQHVEFATASAKAGKHICMEKVIALTLADADKVIAAAAKAGVKLICPPFVHDSKPEIVKVKEIIDSGAIGKPTLAHFHTGHEGLIYSPFEAWFYDPAKAGGGALMDLGVHPIYDSLFLFGPAKEVSGMTSIAFKERVLGDFPVKDIQVEDNSVTTIKFESGMMVVTDVSFTRMADRSNSAIYGTEGTIILDDPAGPLLVNSPKLPGEGDDPWHKPDLSEGKPSVEVIVDLIENEEGTPRVTGQWARDVLEVVLASYESAKTGKTVTLPL
;
A
#
# COMPACT_ATOMS: atom_id res chain seq x y z
N MET A 1 -20.70 -8.42 2.35
CA MET A 1 -20.78 -9.60 1.45
C MET A 1 -20.51 -9.12 0.03
N SER A 2 -19.72 -9.85 -0.76
CA SER A 2 -19.43 -9.51 -2.16
C SER A 2 -20.72 -9.51 -2.99
N ALA A 3 -20.83 -8.57 -3.92
CA ALA A 3 -21.95 -8.57 -4.87
C ALA A 3 -21.80 -9.78 -5.79
N LYS A 4 -22.91 -10.47 -6.11
CA LYS A 4 -22.88 -11.59 -7.05
C LYS A 4 -22.55 -11.07 -8.44
N ARG A 5 -21.40 -11.46 -9.00
CA ARG A 5 -20.95 -11.07 -10.35
C ARG A 5 -21.26 -12.16 -11.37
N ASP A 6 -21.41 -11.76 -12.64
CA ASP A 6 -21.76 -12.65 -13.74
C ASP A 6 -20.54 -13.37 -14.34
N LYS A 7 -19.32 -12.86 -14.08
CA LYS A 7 -18.07 -13.40 -14.59
C LYS A 7 -17.13 -13.79 -13.45
N THR A 8 -16.52 -14.97 -13.60
CA THR A 8 -15.39 -15.43 -12.79
C THR A 8 -14.12 -15.29 -13.61
N TYR A 9 -13.04 -14.84 -12.98
CA TYR A 9 -11.72 -14.63 -13.58
C TYR A 9 -10.73 -15.65 -13.00
N GLY A 10 -9.93 -16.25 -13.86
CA GLY A 10 -8.81 -17.08 -13.43
C GLY A 10 -7.70 -16.21 -12.87
N VAL A 11 -7.23 -16.51 -11.66
CA VAL A 11 -6.20 -15.71 -10.97
C VAL A 11 -4.93 -16.53 -10.76
N GLY A 12 -3.80 -15.97 -11.17
CA GLY A 12 -2.47 -16.46 -10.83
C GLY A 12 -1.80 -15.60 -9.77
N ILE A 13 -1.03 -16.20 -8.86
CA ILE A 13 -0.23 -15.47 -7.85
C ILE A 13 1.25 -15.61 -8.18
N LEU A 14 1.97 -14.49 -8.31
CA LEU A 14 3.42 -14.43 -8.55
C LEU A 14 4.16 -14.00 -7.29
N GLY A 15 4.92 -14.94 -6.72
CA GLY A 15 5.65 -14.79 -5.48
C GLY A 15 4.72 -14.68 -4.26
N GLY A 16 5.30 -14.87 -3.07
CA GLY A 16 4.66 -14.46 -1.83
C GLY A 16 5.66 -14.21 -0.72
N ALA A 17 6.72 -13.48 -1.09
CA ALA A 17 7.68 -12.94 -0.15
C ALA A 17 7.07 -11.83 0.72
N HIS A 18 5.96 -11.22 0.27
CA HIS A 18 5.21 -10.25 1.07
C HIS A 18 4.38 -10.94 2.16
N VAL A 19 4.39 -10.36 3.35
CA VAL A 19 3.88 -10.98 4.59
C VAL A 19 2.36 -11.20 4.61
N HIS A 20 1.63 -10.43 3.79
CA HIS A 20 0.17 -10.51 3.70
C HIS A 20 -0.33 -11.43 2.57
N THR A 21 0.57 -12.09 1.82
CA THR A 21 0.16 -12.89 0.65
C THR A 21 -0.86 -13.98 0.98
N GLY A 22 -0.70 -14.67 2.11
CA GLY A 22 -1.67 -15.67 2.56
C GLY A 22 -3.06 -15.09 2.86
N TRP A 23 -3.12 -13.87 3.40
CA TRP A 23 -4.41 -13.18 3.62
C TRP A 23 -5.07 -12.82 2.28
N TYR A 24 -4.32 -12.27 1.33
CA TYR A 24 -4.85 -11.96 -0.01
C TYR A 24 -5.31 -13.20 -0.76
N ALA A 25 -4.54 -14.29 -0.68
CA ALA A 25 -4.92 -15.56 -1.26
C ALA A 25 -6.23 -16.09 -0.67
N ASN A 26 -6.44 -15.92 0.64
CA ASN A 26 -7.69 -16.27 1.29
C ASN A 26 -8.84 -15.35 0.85
N GLU A 27 -8.66 -14.03 0.79
CA GLU A 27 -9.70 -13.11 0.30
C GLU A 27 -10.10 -13.42 -1.15
N LEU A 28 -9.13 -13.76 -2.02
CA LEU A 28 -9.41 -14.17 -3.40
C LEU A 28 -10.28 -15.43 -3.44
N ARG A 29 -9.97 -16.44 -2.62
CA ARG A 29 -10.74 -17.69 -2.53
C ARG A 29 -12.16 -17.49 -2.00
N GLU A 30 -12.34 -16.54 -1.08
CA GLU A 30 -13.66 -16.21 -0.51
C GLU A 30 -14.48 -15.29 -1.42
N SER A 31 -13.85 -14.66 -2.41
CA SER A 31 -14.52 -13.81 -3.38
C SER A 31 -15.44 -14.62 -4.32
N THR A 32 -16.43 -13.94 -4.90
CA THR A 32 -17.34 -14.57 -5.87
C THR A 32 -16.88 -14.43 -7.32
N TRP A 33 -15.80 -13.68 -7.56
CA TRP A 33 -15.32 -13.34 -8.88
C TRP A 33 -13.97 -13.98 -9.22
N ALA A 34 -13.18 -14.44 -8.24
CA ALA A 34 -11.86 -15.04 -8.49
C ALA A 34 -11.89 -16.57 -8.38
N ASP A 35 -11.18 -17.22 -9.28
CA ASP A 35 -10.86 -18.64 -9.26
C ASP A 35 -9.33 -18.77 -9.28
N VAL A 36 -8.73 -19.05 -8.12
CA VAL A 36 -7.27 -19.12 -7.99
C VAL A 36 -6.77 -20.38 -8.71
N LYS A 37 -6.12 -20.20 -9.85
CA LYS A 37 -5.67 -21.28 -10.75
C LYS A 37 -4.26 -21.75 -10.49
N ALA A 38 -3.37 -20.82 -10.15
CA ALA A 38 -1.96 -21.11 -10.05
C ALA A 38 -1.20 -20.19 -9.09
N VAL A 39 -0.11 -20.72 -8.53
CA VAL A 39 0.89 -19.96 -7.77
C VAL A 39 2.26 -20.25 -8.36
N ALA A 40 3.04 -19.22 -8.66
CA ALA A 40 4.44 -19.38 -9.03
C ALA A 40 5.34 -18.70 -8.00
N ASP A 41 6.20 -19.48 -7.35
CA ASP A 41 7.19 -19.01 -6.39
C ASP A 41 8.41 -19.95 -6.44
N PRO A 42 9.66 -19.44 -6.44
CA PRO A 42 10.85 -20.30 -6.39
C PRO A 42 10.91 -21.18 -5.14
N ASP A 43 10.25 -20.79 -4.04
CA ASP A 43 10.08 -21.57 -2.82
C ASP A 43 8.70 -22.26 -2.84
N MET A 44 8.71 -23.57 -3.10
CA MET A 44 7.50 -24.38 -3.19
C MET A 44 6.77 -24.52 -1.85
N ASP A 45 7.50 -24.50 -0.72
CA ASP A 45 6.88 -24.60 0.60
C ASP A 45 6.16 -23.30 0.93
N ARG A 46 6.75 -22.16 0.58
CA ARG A 46 6.08 -20.85 0.64
C ARG A 46 4.85 -20.81 -0.26
N ALA A 47 4.97 -21.26 -1.51
CA ALA A 47 3.86 -21.32 -2.48
C ALA A 47 2.64 -22.08 -1.93
N LYS A 48 2.87 -23.31 -1.46
CA LYS A 48 1.80 -24.16 -0.89
C LYS A 48 1.28 -23.58 0.43
N GLY A 49 2.16 -23.02 1.26
CA GLY A 49 1.81 -22.39 2.53
C GLY A 49 0.78 -21.27 2.39
N MET A 50 0.80 -20.51 1.28
CA MET A 50 -0.18 -19.45 1.01
C MET A 50 -1.63 -19.94 0.92
N LEU A 51 -1.84 -21.19 0.45
CA LEU A 51 -3.16 -21.77 0.24
C LEU A 51 -3.56 -22.79 1.33
N GLY A 52 -2.61 -23.13 2.21
CA GLY A 52 -2.83 -24.02 3.33
C GLY A 52 -2.82 -25.51 2.97
N PRO A 53 -3.30 -26.41 3.85
CA PRO A 53 -3.14 -27.86 3.69
C PRO A 53 -3.76 -28.47 2.44
N GLU A 54 -4.77 -27.82 1.86
CA GLU A 54 -5.47 -28.27 0.65
C GLU A 54 -4.96 -27.60 -0.63
N ALA A 55 -3.80 -26.94 -0.57
CA ALA A 55 -3.15 -26.21 -1.65
C ALA A 55 -3.22 -26.93 -3.02
N GLU A 56 -2.88 -28.21 -3.07
CA GLU A 56 -2.83 -29.03 -4.29
C GLU A 56 -4.21 -29.33 -4.91
N HIS A 57 -5.29 -29.08 -4.17
CA HIS A 57 -6.66 -29.16 -4.69
C HIS A 57 -7.21 -27.79 -5.10
N ILE A 58 -6.51 -26.71 -4.76
CA ILE A 58 -6.92 -25.33 -5.03
C ILE A 58 -6.27 -24.81 -6.30
N ALA A 59 -4.95 -24.98 -6.45
CA ALA A 59 -4.18 -24.40 -7.54
C ALA A 59 -3.04 -25.31 -8.01
N ASP A 60 -2.55 -25.06 -9.23
CA ASP A 60 -1.29 -25.63 -9.70
C ASP A 60 -0.10 -24.79 -9.24
N PHE A 61 1.07 -25.41 -9.07
CA PHE A 61 2.26 -24.74 -8.56
C PHE A 61 3.42 -24.79 -9.56
N TYR A 62 4.10 -23.66 -9.69
CA TYR A 62 5.24 -23.48 -10.59
C TYR A 62 6.43 -22.87 -9.85
N THR A 63 7.64 -23.25 -10.24
CA THR A 63 8.86 -22.55 -9.80
C THR A 63 9.32 -21.52 -10.83
N ASP A 64 8.89 -21.64 -12.08
CA ASP A 64 9.11 -20.67 -13.15
C ASP A 64 7.84 -19.85 -13.41
N PRO A 65 7.85 -18.53 -13.13
CA PRO A 65 6.76 -17.62 -13.47
C PRO A 65 6.33 -17.68 -14.95
N ALA A 66 7.25 -17.95 -15.88
CA ALA A 66 6.94 -17.97 -17.30
C ALA A 66 5.99 -19.11 -17.67
N GLU A 67 6.09 -20.26 -17.00
CA GLU A 67 5.19 -21.40 -17.21
C GLU A 67 3.77 -21.08 -16.78
N MET A 68 3.62 -20.41 -15.62
CA MET A 68 2.31 -19.95 -15.15
C MET A 68 1.72 -18.89 -16.09
N LEU A 69 2.52 -17.91 -16.52
CA LEU A 69 2.08 -16.82 -17.39
C LEU A 69 1.67 -17.29 -18.80
N ALA A 70 2.13 -18.46 -19.23
CA ALA A 70 1.74 -19.07 -20.50
C ALA A 70 0.33 -19.70 -20.48
N ARG A 71 -0.34 -19.74 -19.34
CA ARG A 71 -1.69 -20.32 -19.20
C ARG A 71 -2.77 -19.42 -19.81
N ASP A 72 -3.66 -20.04 -20.60
CA ASP A 72 -4.80 -19.37 -21.21
C ASP A 72 -5.98 -19.19 -20.26
N ASP A 73 -6.03 -19.95 -19.15
CA ASP A 73 -7.08 -19.90 -18.14
C ASP A 73 -6.79 -18.93 -16.98
N ILE A 74 -5.74 -18.10 -17.10
CA ILE A 74 -5.44 -17.00 -16.18
C ILE A 74 -5.77 -15.68 -16.87
N ASP A 75 -6.57 -14.85 -16.21
CA ASP A 75 -6.96 -13.51 -16.66
C ASP A 75 -6.22 -12.41 -15.87
N VAL A 76 -6.01 -12.64 -14.57
CA VAL A 76 -5.44 -11.67 -13.61
C VAL A 76 -4.24 -12.28 -12.91
N VAL A 77 -3.19 -11.49 -12.71
CA VAL A 77 -2.00 -11.87 -11.95
C VAL A 77 -1.84 -10.97 -10.73
N CYS A 78 -1.78 -11.58 -9.56
CA CYS A 78 -1.49 -10.93 -8.28
C CYS A 78 0.00 -11.08 -7.94
N ILE A 79 0.74 -9.98 -7.91
CA ILE A 79 2.19 -9.96 -7.66
C ILE A 79 2.44 -9.57 -6.20
N SER A 80 3.02 -10.50 -5.45
CA SER A 80 3.38 -10.34 -4.02
C SER A 80 4.82 -10.79 -3.75
N SER A 81 5.70 -10.58 -4.73
CA SER A 81 7.11 -10.94 -4.70
C SER A 81 7.97 -9.99 -3.88
N GLU A 82 9.29 -10.15 -3.91
CA GLU A 82 10.21 -9.09 -3.46
C GLU A 82 9.98 -7.83 -4.32
N THR A 83 10.09 -6.64 -3.72
CA THR A 83 9.81 -5.37 -4.42
C THR A 83 10.68 -5.17 -5.67
N GLY A 84 11.95 -5.58 -5.62
CA GLY A 84 12.86 -5.54 -6.76
C GLY A 84 12.44 -6.39 -7.96
N GLN A 85 11.54 -7.37 -7.77
CA GLN A 85 11.02 -8.23 -8.83
C GLN A 85 9.71 -7.73 -9.46
N HIS A 86 9.07 -6.71 -8.85
CA HIS A 86 7.79 -6.17 -9.31
C HIS A 86 7.81 -5.79 -10.80
N VAL A 87 8.88 -5.11 -11.24
CA VAL A 87 9.01 -4.61 -12.62
C VAL A 87 9.06 -5.75 -13.62
N GLU A 88 9.84 -6.78 -13.33
CA GLU A 88 9.98 -7.95 -14.21
C GLU A 88 8.66 -8.70 -14.30
N PHE A 89 8.04 -9.01 -13.16
CA PHE A 89 6.78 -9.75 -13.11
C PHE A 89 5.60 -8.97 -13.72
N ALA A 90 5.50 -7.67 -13.47
CA ALA A 90 4.45 -6.84 -14.04
C ALA A 90 4.61 -6.72 -15.56
N THR A 91 5.82 -6.46 -16.06
CA THR A 91 6.06 -6.34 -17.51
C THR A 91 5.86 -7.68 -18.23
N ALA A 92 6.25 -8.81 -17.63
CA ALA A 92 5.99 -10.14 -18.16
C ALA A 92 4.50 -10.46 -18.19
N SER A 93 3.76 -10.12 -17.14
CA SER A 93 2.30 -10.30 -17.04
C SER A 93 1.56 -9.46 -18.10
N ALA A 94 1.96 -8.20 -18.29
CA ALA A 94 1.41 -7.35 -19.34
C ALA A 94 1.66 -7.94 -20.73
N LYS A 95 2.88 -8.43 -20.99
CA LYS A 95 3.24 -9.07 -22.27
C LYS A 95 2.41 -10.33 -22.54
N ALA A 96 2.04 -11.08 -21.49
CA ALA A 96 1.15 -12.23 -21.56
C ALA A 96 -0.34 -11.84 -21.66
N GLY A 97 -0.66 -10.55 -21.72
CA GLY A 97 -2.03 -10.05 -21.86
C GLY A 97 -2.88 -10.19 -20.60
N LYS A 98 -2.25 -10.31 -19.42
CA LYS A 98 -2.94 -10.52 -18.14
C LYS A 98 -3.12 -9.19 -17.41
N HIS A 99 -4.26 -8.99 -16.77
CA HIS A 99 -4.46 -7.86 -15.84
C HIS A 99 -3.52 -8.00 -14.64
N ILE A 100 -3.01 -6.89 -14.15
CA ILE A 100 -1.97 -6.85 -13.13
C ILE A 100 -2.53 -6.23 -11.87
N CYS A 101 -2.34 -6.95 -10.78
CA CYS A 101 -2.66 -6.55 -9.43
C CYS A 101 -1.37 -6.73 -8.63
N MET A 102 -0.82 -5.69 -8.03
CA MET A 102 0.55 -5.76 -7.48
C MET A 102 0.69 -5.02 -6.17
N GLU A 103 1.46 -5.61 -5.26
CA GLU A 103 1.85 -5.00 -4.00
C GLU A 103 2.57 -3.65 -4.17
N LYS A 104 2.59 -2.89 -3.08
CA LYS A 104 3.42 -1.68 -2.95
C LYS A 104 4.89 -2.06 -2.70
N VAL A 105 5.84 -1.17 -3.00
CA VAL A 105 5.73 -0.05 -3.95
C VAL A 105 5.77 -0.55 -5.38
N ILE A 106 5.25 0.25 -6.33
CA ILE A 106 5.19 -0.14 -7.74
C ILE A 106 6.56 -0.54 -8.34
N ALA A 107 7.64 0.11 -7.90
CA ALA A 107 9.01 -0.14 -8.31
C ALA A 107 10.00 0.54 -7.36
N LEU A 108 11.29 0.28 -7.52
CA LEU A 108 12.35 0.95 -6.76
C LEU A 108 12.73 2.34 -7.33
N THR A 109 12.37 2.62 -8.59
CA THR A 109 12.68 3.88 -9.27
C THR A 109 11.47 4.39 -10.06
N LEU A 110 11.38 5.72 -10.26
CA LEU A 110 10.34 6.32 -11.10
C LEU A 110 10.41 5.85 -12.56
N ALA A 111 11.63 5.70 -13.09
CA ALA A 111 11.81 5.22 -14.46
C ALA A 111 11.28 3.79 -14.64
N ASP A 112 11.42 2.94 -13.63
CA ASP A 112 10.86 1.58 -13.67
C ASP A 112 9.35 1.56 -13.43
N ALA A 113 8.82 2.43 -12.57
CA ALA A 113 7.38 2.63 -12.43
C ALA A 113 6.75 3.04 -13.78
N ASP A 114 7.39 3.99 -14.50
CA ASP A 114 6.99 4.43 -15.83
C ASP A 114 7.01 3.29 -16.85
N LYS A 115 8.01 2.39 -16.80
CA LYS A 115 8.06 1.19 -17.65
C LYS A 115 6.90 0.25 -17.39
N VAL A 116 6.54 0.01 -16.13
CA VAL A 116 5.43 -0.87 -15.75
C VAL A 116 4.10 -0.30 -16.25
N ILE A 117 3.86 1.00 -16.03
CA ILE A 117 2.66 1.70 -16.51
C ILE A 117 2.57 1.63 -18.04
N ALA A 118 3.67 1.92 -18.73
CA ALA A 118 3.72 1.88 -20.20
C ALA A 118 3.49 0.47 -20.75
N ALA A 119 4.01 -0.57 -20.10
CA ALA A 119 3.81 -1.96 -20.49
C ALA A 119 2.34 -2.37 -20.37
N ALA A 120 1.69 -2.05 -19.24
CA ALA A 120 0.27 -2.32 -19.04
C ALA A 120 -0.61 -1.60 -20.06
N ALA A 121 -0.35 -0.30 -20.27
CA ALA A 121 -1.07 0.51 -21.26
C ALA A 121 -0.89 -0.04 -22.69
N LYS A 122 0.33 -0.41 -23.08
CA LYS A 122 0.63 -0.98 -24.40
C LYS A 122 -0.08 -2.32 -24.63
N ALA A 123 -0.22 -3.14 -23.60
CA ALA A 123 -0.92 -4.41 -23.68
C ALA A 123 -2.45 -4.28 -23.58
N GLY A 124 -2.98 -3.09 -23.24
CA GLY A 124 -4.40 -2.87 -23.02
C GLY A 124 -4.93 -3.56 -21.75
N VAL A 125 -4.06 -3.82 -20.78
CA VAL A 125 -4.42 -4.47 -19.52
C VAL A 125 -4.51 -3.46 -18.37
N LYS A 126 -5.33 -3.75 -17.36
CA LYS A 126 -5.40 -2.95 -16.14
C LYS A 126 -4.18 -3.19 -15.26
N LEU A 127 -3.72 -2.13 -14.59
CA LEU A 127 -2.68 -2.15 -13.56
C LEU A 127 -3.23 -1.54 -12.28
N ILE A 128 -3.39 -2.38 -11.26
CA ILE A 128 -3.87 -2.04 -9.92
C ILE A 128 -2.68 -2.13 -8.95
N CYS A 129 -2.33 -1.02 -8.29
CA CYS A 129 -1.23 -0.95 -7.35
C CYS A 129 -1.45 0.15 -6.27
N PRO A 130 -1.41 -0.19 -4.96
CA PRO A 130 -1.65 -1.51 -4.42
C PRO A 130 -3.16 -1.77 -4.31
N PRO A 131 -3.65 -2.97 -4.67
CA PRO A 131 -5.06 -3.35 -4.54
C PRO A 131 -5.54 -3.44 -3.08
N PHE A 132 -4.64 -3.61 -2.11
CA PHE A 132 -4.97 -4.20 -0.81
C PHE A 132 -5.05 -3.24 0.37
N VAL A 133 -4.97 -1.92 0.15
CA VAL A 133 -4.42 -1.06 1.21
C VAL A 133 -5.29 0.14 1.63
N HIS A 134 -6.06 0.76 0.73
CA HIS A 134 -6.65 2.07 1.07
C HIS A 134 -8.08 2.33 0.58
N ASP A 135 -8.51 1.75 -0.55
CA ASP A 135 -9.90 1.95 -1.01
C ASP A 135 -10.93 1.25 -0.08
N SER A 136 -10.47 0.29 0.72
CA SER A 136 -11.30 -0.47 1.66
C SER A 136 -11.43 0.15 3.05
N LYS A 137 -10.63 1.17 3.42
CA LYS A 137 -10.66 1.80 4.76
C LYS A 137 -11.81 2.82 4.87
N PRO A 138 -12.93 2.51 5.54
CA PRO A 138 -14.08 3.41 5.62
C PRO A 138 -13.76 4.75 6.28
N GLU A 139 -12.80 4.76 7.20
CA GLU A 139 -12.36 5.93 7.94
C GLU A 139 -11.76 6.99 7.01
N ILE A 140 -10.84 6.59 6.12
CA ILE A 140 -10.17 7.52 5.20
C ILE A 140 -11.16 8.07 4.17
N VAL A 141 -12.09 7.24 3.68
CA VAL A 141 -13.18 7.69 2.81
C VAL A 141 -14.05 8.72 3.54
N LYS A 142 -14.45 8.44 4.78
CA LYS A 142 -15.24 9.37 5.60
C LYS A 142 -14.48 10.68 5.87
N VAL A 143 -13.18 10.62 6.14
CA VAL A 143 -12.35 11.82 6.32
C VAL A 143 -12.36 12.70 5.06
N LYS A 144 -12.26 12.10 3.87
CA LYS A 144 -12.35 12.85 2.62
C LYS A 144 -13.71 13.54 2.47
N GLU A 145 -14.81 12.85 2.75
CA GLU A 145 -16.16 13.45 2.72
C GLU A 145 -16.27 14.65 3.66
N ILE A 146 -15.71 14.54 4.87
CA ILE A 146 -15.73 15.60 5.89
C ILE A 146 -14.89 16.79 5.44
N ILE A 147 -13.71 16.56 4.87
CA ILE A 147 -12.87 17.63 4.28
C ILE A 147 -13.59 18.31 3.12
N ASP A 148 -14.15 17.54 2.18
CA ASP A 148 -14.81 18.05 0.98
C ASP A 148 -16.08 18.84 1.28
N SER A 149 -16.81 18.45 2.33
CA SER A 149 -17.98 19.21 2.83
C SER A 149 -17.60 20.57 3.46
N GLY A 150 -16.31 20.81 3.71
CA GLY A 150 -15.82 21.98 4.41
C GLY A 150 -16.14 21.98 5.90
N ALA A 151 -16.43 20.82 6.50
CA ALA A 151 -16.80 20.71 7.91
C ALA A 151 -15.71 21.26 8.84
N ILE A 152 -14.43 21.09 8.50
CA ILE A 152 -13.30 21.64 9.28
C ILE A 152 -12.73 22.94 8.71
N GLY A 153 -13.40 23.57 7.75
CA GLY A 153 -12.87 24.72 7.01
C GLY A 153 -11.73 24.30 6.07
N LYS A 154 -10.67 25.09 5.97
CA LYS A 154 -9.49 24.76 5.15
C LYS A 154 -8.50 23.92 5.96
N PRO A 155 -8.08 22.73 5.50
CA PRO A 155 -6.97 21.99 6.11
C PRO A 155 -5.70 22.84 6.15
N THR A 156 -4.97 22.79 7.26
CA THR A 156 -3.73 23.58 7.47
C THR A 156 -2.54 22.70 7.82
N LEU A 157 -2.75 21.68 8.65
CA LEU A 157 -1.72 20.77 9.14
C LEU A 157 -2.32 19.39 9.35
N ALA A 158 -1.57 18.34 9.00
CA ALA A 158 -1.92 16.97 9.37
C ALA A 158 -0.71 16.19 9.87
N HIS A 159 -0.97 15.27 10.79
CA HIS A 159 0.02 14.40 11.41
C HIS A 159 -0.43 12.95 11.20
N PHE A 160 0.43 12.14 10.59
CA PHE A 160 0.18 10.71 10.42
C PHE A 160 1.32 9.89 11.01
N HIS A 161 0.96 8.84 11.74
CA HIS A 161 1.92 7.97 12.40
C HIS A 161 1.66 6.54 11.96
N THR A 162 2.71 5.82 11.55
CA THR A 162 2.59 4.40 11.18
C THR A 162 3.79 3.65 11.70
N GLY A 163 3.57 2.57 12.43
CA GLY A 163 4.69 1.78 12.91
C GLY A 163 4.24 0.52 13.60
N HIS A 164 5.17 -0.41 13.68
CA HIS A 164 4.97 -1.66 14.39
C HIS A 164 6.32 -2.12 14.97
N GLU A 165 6.24 -3.18 15.75
CA GLU A 165 7.34 -3.87 16.41
C GLU A 165 8.17 -4.75 15.45
N GLY A 166 8.52 -4.22 14.27
CA GLY A 166 9.23 -4.94 13.20
C GLY A 166 10.60 -5.51 13.59
N LEU A 167 11.08 -5.17 14.78
CA LEU A 167 12.28 -5.73 15.42
C LEU A 167 12.03 -7.03 16.21
N ILE A 168 10.85 -7.22 16.78
CA ILE A 168 10.53 -8.36 17.66
C ILE A 168 9.79 -9.45 16.87
N TYR A 169 8.86 -9.02 16.03
CA TYR A 169 8.16 -9.86 15.07
C TYR A 169 8.55 -9.36 13.70
N SER A 170 9.63 -9.89 13.17
CA SER A 170 9.95 -9.70 11.77
C SER A 170 9.43 -10.92 11.00
N PRO A 171 8.20 -10.87 10.47
CA PRO A 171 7.77 -11.81 9.43
C PRO A 171 8.57 -11.62 8.12
N PHE A 172 9.47 -10.64 8.09
CA PHE A 172 10.28 -10.32 6.92
C PHE A 172 11.42 -11.31 6.76
N GLU A 173 11.60 -11.75 5.52
CA GLU A 173 12.78 -12.49 5.11
C GLU A 173 13.98 -11.56 4.93
N ALA A 174 15.17 -12.12 4.76
CA ALA A 174 16.42 -11.36 4.65
C ALA A 174 16.43 -10.34 3.50
N TRP A 175 15.64 -10.57 2.43
CA TRP A 175 15.53 -9.66 1.28
C TRP A 175 15.11 -8.25 1.68
N PHE A 176 14.28 -8.13 2.71
CA PHE A 176 13.69 -6.86 3.15
C PHE A 176 14.74 -5.89 3.71
N TYR A 177 15.88 -6.43 4.14
CA TYR A 177 17.00 -5.65 4.69
C TYR A 177 18.09 -5.35 3.65
N ASP A 178 17.95 -5.87 2.44
CA ASP A 178 18.83 -5.61 1.32
C ASP A 178 18.28 -4.43 0.49
N PRO A 179 18.96 -3.26 0.46
CA PRO A 179 18.48 -2.11 -0.30
C PRO A 179 18.39 -2.38 -1.81
N ALA A 180 19.13 -3.35 -2.35
CA ALA A 180 19.03 -3.71 -3.76
C ALA A 180 17.72 -4.44 -4.09
N LYS A 181 17.09 -5.07 -3.09
CA LYS A 181 15.85 -5.84 -3.23
C LYS A 181 14.64 -5.08 -2.72
N ALA A 182 14.77 -4.39 -1.59
CA ALA A 182 13.68 -3.64 -0.96
C ALA A 182 13.63 -2.16 -1.35
N GLY A 183 14.74 -1.57 -1.81
CA GLY A 183 14.88 -0.14 -2.11
C GLY A 183 15.02 0.77 -0.89
N GLY A 184 14.57 0.32 0.27
CA GLY A 184 14.60 1.08 1.52
C GLY A 184 13.98 0.30 2.68
N GLY A 185 13.91 0.92 3.85
CA GLY A 185 13.37 0.32 5.05
C GLY A 185 11.96 0.81 5.37
N ALA A 186 11.76 1.33 6.57
CA ALA A 186 10.45 1.76 7.06
C ALA A 186 9.77 2.80 6.17
N LEU A 187 10.51 3.69 5.51
CA LEU A 187 9.91 4.68 4.62
C LEU A 187 9.36 4.04 3.33
N MET A 188 10.08 3.09 2.75
CA MET A 188 9.62 2.37 1.54
C MET A 188 8.45 1.43 1.85
N ASP A 189 8.49 0.77 3.00
CA ASP A 189 7.47 -0.21 3.37
C ASP A 189 6.23 0.40 4.01
N LEU A 190 6.41 1.24 5.03
CA LEU A 190 5.33 1.83 5.82
C LEU A 190 4.99 3.24 5.38
N GLY A 191 5.99 4.05 5.02
CA GLY A 191 5.81 5.46 4.68
C GLY A 191 4.88 5.70 3.49
N VAL A 192 4.75 4.73 2.61
CA VAL A 192 3.82 4.76 1.48
C VAL A 192 2.37 4.87 1.92
N HIS A 193 1.98 4.32 3.07
CA HIS A 193 0.60 4.34 3.55
C HIS A 193 0.12 5.76 3.89
N PRO A 194 0.76 6.49 4.84
CA PRO A 194 0.35 7.85 5.15
C PRO A 194 0.58 8.81 3.98
N ILE A 195 1.56 8.56 3.11
CA ILE A 195 1.77 9.37 1.90
C ILE A 195 0.60 9.18 0.92
N TYR A 196 0.17 7.93 0.70
CA TYR A 196 -0.98 7.61 -0.14
C TYR A 196 -2.24 8.31 0.37
N ASP A 197 -2.54 8.18 1.66
CA ASP A 197 -3.69 8.84 2.28
C ASP A 197 -3.57 10.37 2.16
N SER A 198 -2.37 10.93 2.35
CA SER A 198 -2.14 12.37 2.26
C SER A 198 -2.39 12.93 0.86
N LEU A 199 -1.89 12.26 -0.19
CA LEU A 199 -2.15 12.67 -1.57
C LEU A 199 -3.64 12.61 -1.91
N PHE A 200 -4.35 11.62 -1.36
CA PHE A 200 -5.79 11.48 -1.58
C PHE A 200 -6.58 12.58 -0.90
N LEU A 201 -6.25 12.88 0.36
CA LEU A 201 -6.98 13.85 1.17
C LEU A 201 -6.68 15.30 0.74
N PHE A 202 -5.45 15.59 0.32
CA PHE A 202 -4.96 16.96 0.20
C PHE A 202 -4.49 17.37 -1.21
N GLY A 203 -4.46 16.42 -2.15
CA GLY A 203 -4.08 16.65 -3.55
C GLY A 203 -2.57 16.59 -3.79
N PRO A 204 -2.04 17.31 -4.80
CA PRO A 204 -0.64 17.17 -5.20
C PRO A 204 0.35 17.77 -4.19
N ALA A 205 1.41 17.02 -3.91
CA ALA A 205 2.56 17.48 -3.15
C ALA A 205 3.44 18.42 -3.99
N LYS A 206 4.11 19.35 -3.32
CA LYS A 206 4.94 20.41 -3.93
C LYS A 206 6.39 20.38 -3.45
N GLU A 207 6.58 20.25 -2.14
CA GLU A 207 7.91 20.24 -1.51
C GLU A 207 7.95 19.14 -0.45
N VAL A 208 9.08 18.43 -0.36
CA VAL A 208 9.30 17.34 0.60
C VAL A 208 10.61 17.56 1.34
N SER A 209 10.61 17.34 2.65
CA SER A 209 11.82 17.22 3.46
C SER A 209 11.80 15.92 4.25
N GLY A 210 12.92 15.21 4.31
CA GLY A 210 13.01 13.88 4.92
C GLY A 210 14.20 13.73 5.86
N MET A 211 14.05 12.85 6.85
CA MET A 211 15.13 12.36 7.71
C MET A 211 14.92 10.88 7.96
N THR A 212 16.00 10.10 7.91
CA THR A 212 15.98 8.65 8.14
C THR A 212 16.99 8.25 9.20
N SER A 213 16.73 7.17 9.93
CA SER A 213 17.65 6.64 10.95
C SER A 213 17.63 5.12 10.99
N ILE A 214 18.83 4.53 11.00
CA ILE A 214 19.06 3.11 11.30
C ILE A 214 19.34 3.01 12.79
N ALA A 215 18.40 2.46 13.55
CA ALA A 215 18.56 2.25 14.98
C ALA A 215 19.34 0.96 15.26
N PHE A 216 19.16 -0.08 14.44
CA PHE A 216 19.78 -1.39 14.62
C PHE A 216 20.45 -1.88 13.34
N LYS A 217 21.75 -2.14 13.41
CA LYS A 217 22.55 -2.67 12.29
C LYS A 217 22.59 -4.20 12.23
N GLU A 218 22.07 -4.87 13.25
CA GLU A 218 21.98 -6.33 13.35
C GLU A 218 20.59 -6.71 13.87
N ARG A 219 20.02 -7.80 13.33
CA ARG A 219 18.73 -8.38 13.71
C ARG A 219 18.79 -9.90 13.70
N VAL A 220 17.78 -10.55 14.26
CA VAL A 220 17.60 -12.00 14.22
C VAL A 220 16.23 -12.30 13.62
N LEU A 221 16.21 -13.06 12.52
CA LEU A 221 15.01 -13.52 11.84
C LEU A 221 14.85 -15.02 12.09
N GLY A 222 13.99 -15.39 13.05
CA GLY A 222 13.93 -16.77 13.55
C GLY A 222 15.26 -17.18 14.17
N ASP A 223 15.94 -18.16 13.57
CA ASP A 223 17.28 -18.61 14.00
C ASP A 223 18.43 -17.97 13.19
N PHE A 224 18.12 -17.06 12.25
CA PHE A 224 19.09 -16.51 11.30
C PHE A 224 19.47 -15.07 11.65
N PRO A 225 20.74 -14.79 12.03
CA PRO A 225 21.20 -13.43 12.23
C PRO A 225 21.39 -12.72 10.89
N VAL A 226 20.84 -11.51 10.78
CA VAL A 226 21.10 -10.57 9.68
C VAL A 226 21.96 -9.44 10.21
N LYS A 227 23.08 -9.19 9.54
CA LYS A 227 24.06 -8.16 9.93
C LYS A 227 24.22 -7.13 8.84
N ASP A 228 24.86 -6.01 9.19
CA ASP A 228 25.17 -4.92 8.28
C ASP A 228 23.93 -4.33 7.59
N ILE A 229 22.81 -4.22 8.31
CA ILE A 229 21.57 -3.65 7.79
C ILE A 229 21.81 -2.21 7.31
N GLN A 230 21.45 -1.96 6.04
CA GLN A 230 21.63 -0.67 5.36
C GLN A 230 20.33 0.11 5.18
N VAL A 231 19.19 -0.46 5.57
CA VAL A 231 17.87 0.17 5.44
C VAL A 231 17.41 0.76 6.78
N GLU A 232 16.70 1.88 6.72
CA GLU A 232 16.29 2.64 7.90
C GLU A 232 15.17 1.97 8.70
N ASP A 233 15.26 2.14 10.03
CA ASP A 233 14.22 1.73 10.97
C ASP A 233 13.13 2.78 11.12
N ASN A 234 13.53 4.04 10.95
CA ASN A 234 12.72 5.20 11.25
C ASN A 234 12.85 6.24 10.15
N SER A 235 11.75 6.90 9.83
CA SER A 235 11.73 8.06 8.96
C SER A 235 10.77 9.11 9.47
N VAL A 236 11.10 10.38 9.28
CA VAL A 236 10.20 11.52 9.43
C VAL A 236 10.21 12.29 8.12
N THR A 237 9.03 12.49 7.54
CA THR A 237 8.84 13.20 6.28
C THR A 237 7.87 14.36 6.49
N THR A 238 8.24 15.55 6.03
CA THR A 238 7.36 16.70 5.93
C THR A 238 7.03 16.98 4.47
N ILE A 239 5.75 17.22 4.18
CA ILE A 239 5.25 17.42 2.83
C ILE A 239 4.45 18.72 2.83
N LYS A 240 4.74 19.61 1.90
CA LYS A 240 3.92 20.78 1.60
C LYS A 240 3.16 20.53 0.31
N PHE A 241 1.86 20.79 0.35
CA PHE A 241 0.97 20.59 -0.80
C PHE A 241 0.84 21.89 -1.60
N GLU A 242 0.36 21.81 -2.84
CA GLU A 242 0.11 23.02 -3.66
C GLU A 242 -0.90 23.97 -3.03
N SER A 243 -1.83 23.45 -2.22
CA SER A 243 -2.76 24.24 -1.42
C SER A 243 -2.09 25.07 -0.32
N GLY A 244 -0.83 24.77 0.00
CA GLY A 244 -0.03 25.40 1.07
C GLY A 244 -0.13 24.70 2.43
N MET A 245 -1.02 23.71 2.60
CA MET A 245 -1.09 22.93 3.83
C MET A 245 0.11 21.99 3.96
N MET A 246 0.43 21.57 5.20
CA MET A 246 1.57 20.71 5.48
C MET A 246 1.18 19.39 6.16
N VAL A 247 1.83 18.29 5.77
CA VAL A 247 1.76 17.01 6.46
C VAL A 247 3.09 16.75 7.14
N VAL A 248 3.04 16.23 8.36
CA VAL A 248 4.17 15.55 9.01
C VAL A 248 3.79 14.08 9.12
N THR A 249 4.62 13.19 8.60
CA THR A 249 4.46 11.77 8.82
C THR A 249 5.74 11.18 9.39
N ASP A 250 5.58 10.32 10.39
CA ASP A 250 6.67 9.46 10.84
C ASP A 250 6.30 7.99 10.72
N VAL A 251 7.33 7.21 10.37
CA VAL A 251 7.23 5.76 10.29
C VAL A 251 8.34 5.06 11.03
N SER A 252 8.01 3.94 11.67
CA SER A 252 8.93 3.26 12.59
C SER A 252 8.71 1.75 12.69
N PHE A 253 9.79 0.98 12.50
CA PHE A 253 9.86 -0.44 12.91
C PHE A 253 10.20 -0.62 14.39
N THR A 254 10.40 0.47 15.13
CA THR A 254 10.81 0.46 16.54
C THR A 254 9.66 0.82 17.47
N ARG A 255 8.43 0.90 16.94
CA ARG A 255 7.23 1.31 17.67
C ARG A 255 6.64 0.11 18.41
N MET A 256 7.03 -0.04 19.67
CA MET A 256 6.68 -1.20 20.53
C MET A 256 5.23 -1.18 21.03
N ALA A 257 4.65 0.00 21.20
CA ALA A 257 3.25 0.19 21.55
C ALA A 257 2.86 1.60 21.13
N ASP A 258 1.65 1.75 20.63
CA ASP A 258 1.15 3.06 20.24
C ASP A 258 -0.33 3.21 20.56
N ARG A 259 -0.71 4.45 20.91
CA ARG A 259 -2.05 4.96 20.74
C ARG A 259 -1.92 5.98 19.63
N SER A 260 -1.85 5.48 18.40
CA SER A 260 -1.70 6.33 17.22
C SER A 260 -2.86 7.31 17.22
N ASN A 261 -2.56 8.60 17.30
CA ASN A 261 -3.54 9.68 17.24
C ASN A 261 -3.16 10.54 16.03
N SER A 262 -3.38 9.98 14.83
CA SER A 262 -3.22 10.78 13.61
C SER A 262 -4.26 11.89 13.62
N ALA A 263 -3.93 13.08 13.14
CA ALA A 263 -4.80 14.24 13.28
C ALA A 263 -4.74 15.15 12.06
N ILE A 264 -5.87 15.78 11.76
CA ILE A 264 -5.99 16.77 10.69
C ILE A 264 -6.62 18.03 11.29
N TYR A 265 -5.91 19.14 11.16
CA TYR A 265 -6.32 20.43 11.68
C TYR A 265 -6.80 21.30 10.52
N GLY A 266 -7.96 21.91 10.69
CA GLY A 266 -8.51 22.90 9.78
C GLY A 266 -8.81 24.21 10.50
N THR A 267 -9.17 25.23 9.74
CA THR A 267 -9.47 26.57 10.27
C THR A 267 -10.71 26.61 11.16
N GLU A 268 -11.60 25.62 11.07
CA GLU A 268 -12.89 25.58 11.77
C GLU A 268 -13.12 24.26 12.54
N GLY A 269 -12.17 23.31 12.49
CA GLY A 269 -12.35 22.03 13.19
C GLY A 269 -11.12 21.14 13.14
N THR A 270 -11.21 20.00 13.82
CA THR A 270 -10.15 18.99 13.93
C THR A 270 -10.73 17.60 13.72
N ILE A 271 -9.98 16.74 13.04
CA ILE A 271 -10.26 15.32 12.89
C ILE A 271 -9.16 14.55 13.63
N ILE A 272 -9.53 13.53 14.41
CA ILE A 272 -8.62 12.56 15.01
C ILE A 272 -8.92 11.18 14.42
N LEU A 273 -7.86 10.49 14.02
CA LEU A 273 -7.82 9.15 13.47
C LEU A 273 -7.01 8.26 14.41
N ASP A 274 -7.71 7.42 15.16
CA ASP A 274 -7.11 6.42 16.05
C ASP A 274 -7.03 5.04 15.35
N ASP A 275 -6.19 4.89 14.31
CA ASP A 275 -5.94 3.61 13.61
C ASP A 275 -4.94 2.75 14.41
N PRO A 276 -5.17 1.45 14.74
CA PRO A 276 -6.27 0.58 14.28
C PRO A 276 -7.39 0.28 15.29
N ALA A 277 -7.43 0.95 16.45
CA ALA A 277 -8.27 0.50 17.58
C ALA A 277 -9.18 1.58 18.20
N GLY A 278 -9.19 2.81 17.69
CA GLY A 278 -10.00 3.90 18.21
C GLY A 278 -10.94 4.54 17.18
N PRO A 279 -11.87 5.38 17.65
CA PRO A 279 -12.88 5.98 16.78
C PRO A 279 -12.29 7.09 15.90
N LEU A 280 -12.82 7.22 14.67
CA LEU A 280 -12.75 8.49 13.95
C LEU A 280 -13.56 9.53 14.74
N LEU A 281 -12.93 10.64 15.11
CA LEU A 281 -13.56 11.71 15.88
C LEU A 281 -13.40 13.05 15.16
N VAL A 282 -14.43 13.89 15.21
CA VAL A 282 -14.43 15.22 14.61
C VAL A 282 -14.93 16.25 15.61
N ASN A 283 -14.16 17.30 15.81
CA ASN A 283 -14.59 18.47 16.57
C ASN A 283 -14.74 19.63 15.60
N SER A 284 -15.99 20.01 15.32
CA SER A 284 -16.32 21.12 14.44
C SER A 284 -17.69 21.72 14.81
N PRO A 285 -17.89 23.04 14.71
CA PRO A 285 -19.22 23.64 14.82
C PRO A 285 -20.25 23.10 13.82
N LYS A 286 -19.81 22.55 12.68
CA LYS A 286 -20.68 21.98 11.64
C LYS A 286 -21.04 20.51 11.90
N LEU A 287 -20.28 19.83 12.75
CA LEU A 287 -20.47 18.44 13.16
C LEU A 287 -20.35 18.38 14.69
N PRO A 288 -21.35 18.85 15.44
CA PRO A 288 -21.28 18.89 16.89
C PRO A 288 -21.34 17.46 17.48
N GLY A 289 -20.62 17.25 18.58
CA GLY A 289 -20.72 16.03 19.38
C GLY A 289 -22.04 15.93 20.16
N GLU A 290 -22.15 14.88 20.97
CA GLU A 290 -23.35 14.57 21.76
C GLU A 290 -23.19 14.96 23.24
N GLY A 291 -24.20 15.62 23.80
CA GLY A 291 -24.20 16.02 25.20
C GLY A 291 -23.08 17.03 25.50
N ASP A 292 -22.23 16.70 26.48
CA ASP A 292 -21.09 17.52 26.90
C ASP A 292 -19.78 17.15 26.16
N ASP A 293 -19.79 16.12 25.31
CA ASP A 293 -18.63 15.73 24.50
C ASP A 293 -18.58 16.58 23.21
N PRO A 294 -17.53 17.40 23.00
CA PRO A 294 -17.42 18.20 21.79
C PRO A 294 -17.06 17.37 20.55
N TRP A 295 -16.70 16.09 20.70
CA TRP A 295 -16.33 15.22 19.60
C TRP A 295 -17.54 14.48 19.01
N HIS A 296 -17.76 14.70 17.73
CA HIS A 296 -18.68 13.93 16.91
C HIS A 296 -18.00 12.65 16.43
N LYS A 297 -18.69 11.51 16.55
CA LYS A 297 -18.27 10.22 15.99
C LYS A 297 -19.07 9.92 14.72
N PRO A 298 -18.48 10.04 13.52
CA PRO A 298 -19.20 9.77 12.27
C PRO A 298 -19.56 8.29 12.11
N ASP A 299 -20.68 8.02 11.45
CA ASP A 299 -21.03 6.67 11.00
C ASP A 299 -20.13 6.24 9.83
N LEU A 300 -19.47 5.10 9.98
CA LEU A 300 -18.64 4.50 8.95
C LEU A 300 -19.45 3.52 8.10
N SER A 301 -19.18 3.48 6.79
CA SER A 301 -19.68 2.38 5.95
C SER A 301 -19.04 1.06 6.36
N GLU A 302 -19.66 -0.07 6.03
CA GLU A 302 -19.12 -1.42 6.31
C GLU A 302 -17.79 -1.73 5.57
N GLY A 303 -17.33 -0.85 4.68
CA GLY A 303 -16.17 -1.09 3.83
C GLY A 303 -16.46 -2.13 2.75
N LYS A 304 -15.44 -2.47 1.98
CA LYS A 304 -15.48 -3.56 1.00
C LYS A 304 -14.21 -4.40 1.13
N PRO A 305 -14.26 -5.72 0.88
CA PRO A 305 -13.05 -6.54 0.79
C PRO A 305 -12.09 -5.95 -0.23
N SER A 306 -10.80 -6.02 0.08
CA SER A 306 -9.77 -5.32 -0.69
C SER A 306 -9.64 -5.87 -2.12
N VAL A 307 -9.85 -7.17 -2.28
CA VAL A 307 -9.88 -7.86 -3.57
C VAL A 307 -11.00 -7.39 -4.51
N GLU A 308 -12.10 -6.84 -4.01
CA GLU A 308 -13.21 -6.37 -4.88
C GLU A 308 -12.80 -5.16 -5.74
N VAL A 309 -11.80 -4.39 -5.29
CA VAL A 309 -11.25 -3.24 -6.04
C VAL A 309 -10.65 -3.70 -7.38
N ILE A 310 -10.08 -4.91 -7.41
CA ILE A 310 -9.43 -5.48 -8.59
C ILE A 310 -10.45 -5.63 -9.72
N VAL A 311 -11.55 -6.32 -9.43
CA VAL A 311 -12.58 -6.62 -10.42
C VAL A 311 -13.44 -5.38 -10.74
N ASP A 312 -13.65 -4.48 -9.78
CA ASP A 312 -14.30 -3.19 -10.03
C ASP A 312 -13.55 -2.40 -11.11
N LEU A 313 -12.22 -2.41 -11.09
CA LEU A 313 -11.39 -1.74 -12.10
C LEU A 313 -11.28 -2.46 -13.44
N ILE A 314 -11.38 -3.79 -13.42
CA ILE A 314 -11.41 -4.58 -14.65
C ILE A 314 -12.72 -4.35 -15.39
N GLU A 315 -13.84 -4.33 -14.66
CA GLU A 315 -15.19 -4.23 -15.23
C GLU A 315 -15.63 -2.79 -15.49
N ASN A 316 -15.18 -1.83 -14.68
CA ASN A 316 -15.50 -0.42 -14.85
C ASN A 316 -14.26 0.34 -15.33
N GLU A 317 -14.33 0.94 -16.53
CA GLU A 317 -13.26 1.83 -17.02
C GLU A 317 -13.08 3.07 -16.12
N GLU A 318 -14.14 3.46 -15.42
CA GLU A 318 -14.16 4.57 -14.46
C GLU A 318 -14.27 4.02 -13.04
N GLY A 319 -13.14 3.70 -12.38
CA GLY A 319 -13.20 3.03 -11.08
C GLY A 319 -12.03 3.30 -10.15
N THR A 320 -12.10 4.41 -9.40
CA THR A 320 -11.22 4.75 -8.26
C THR A 320 -9.77 5.13 -8.65
N PRO A 321 -9.45 6.43 -8.81
CA PRO A 321 -8.12 6.92 -9.20
C PRO A 321 -6.96 6.43 -8.32
N ARG A 322 -7.27 6.03 -7.09
CA ARG A 322 -6.32 5.81 -6.00
C ARG A 322 -5.44 4.58 -6.21
N VAL A 323 -5.96 3.49 -6.75
CA VAL A 323 -5.17 2.26 -6.91
C VAL A 323 -4.56 2.12 -8.31
N THR A 324 -4.50 3.20 -9.08
CA THR A 324 -3.92 3.17 -10.43
C THR A 324 -2.40 3.14 -10.37
N GLY A 325 -1.76 2.60 -11.42
CA GLY A 325 -0.30 2.66 -11.54
C GLY A 325 0.27 4.08 -11.48
N GLN A 326 -0.47 5.07 -12.02
CA GLN A 326 -0.06 6.49 -11.93
C GLN A 326 -0.05 6.96 -10.47
N TRP A 327 -1.09 6.63 -9.71
CA TRP A 327 -1.15 7.01 -8.30
C TRP A 327 -0.03 6.36 -7.48
N ALA A 328 0.25 5.07 -7.72
CA ALA A 328 1.37 4.38 -7.09
C ALA A 328 2.73 5.03 -7.41
N ARG A 329 2.90 5.53 -8.65
CA ARG A 329 4.08 6.30 -9.06
C ARG A 329 4.17 7.63 -8.33
N ASP A 330 3.07 8.37 -8.19
CA ASP A 330 3.05 9.67 -7.51
C ASP A 330 3.39 9.51 -6.01
N VAL A 331 2.92 8.43 -5.37
CA VAL A 331 3.32 8.05 -4.01
C VAL A 331 4.82 7.74 -3.95
N LEU A 332 5.34 6.95 -4.90
CA LEU A 332 6.76 6.63 -4.98
C LEU A 332 7.63 7.89 -5.18
N GLU A 333 7.15 8.88 -5.93
CA GLU A 333 7.85 10.16 -6.13
C GLU A 333 8.07 10.90 -4.80
N VAL A 334 7.05 10.97 -3.95
CA VAL A 334 7.17 11.59 -2.62
C VAL A 334 8.13 10.81 -1.72
N VAL A 335 8.07 9.47 -1.75
CA VAL A 335 8.99 8.59 -1.01
C VAL A 335 10.44 8.83 -1.43
N LEU A 336 10.72 8.82 -2.73
CA LEU A 336 12.07 9.03 -3.27
C LEU A 336 12.56 10.46 -3.02
N ALA A 337 11.69 11.46 -3.07
CA ALA A 337 12.03 12.83 -2.69
C ALA A 337 12.40 12.94 -1.20
N SER A 338 11.73 12.18 -0.32
CA SER A 338 12.09 12.12 1.09
C SER A 338 13.47 11.48 1.31
N TYR A 339 13.79 10.39 0.60
CA TYR A 339 15.14 9.80 0.64
C TYR A 339 16.22 10.76 0.11
N GLU A 340 15.96 11.44 -1.02
CA GLU A 340 16.90 12.42 -1.58
C GLU A 340 17.10 13.61 -0.62
N SER A 341 16.03 14.05 0.04
CA SER A 341 16.11 15.08 1.07
C SER A 341 16.96 14.62 2.27
N ALA A 342 16.73 13.42 2.78
CA ALA A 342 17.49 12.85 3.90
C ALA A 342 18.99 12.71 3.56
N LYS A 343 19.31 12.36 2.30
CA LYS A 343 20.67 12.23 1.80
C LYS A 343 21.37 13.58 1.62
N THR A 344 20.68 14.59 1.11
CA THR A 344 21.27 15.88 0.74
C THR A 344 21.16 16.95 1.83
N GLY A 345 20.29 16.75 2.81
CA GLY A 345 19.94 17.75 3.83
C GLY A 345 19.16 18.95 3.27
N LYS A 346 18.52 18.82 2.11
CA LYS A 346 17.79 19.89 1.42
C LYS A 346 16.34 19.50 1.19
N THR A 347 15.45 20.49 1.18
CA THR A 347 14.08 20.32 0.67
C THR A 347 14.12 20.04 -0.83
N VAL A 348 13.31 19.08 -1.26
CA VAL A 348 13.17 18.66 -2.66
C VAL A 348 11.84 19.19 -3.20
N THR A 349 11.85 19.79 -4.39
CA THR A 349 10.65 20.27 -5.10
C THR A 349 10.18 19.20 -6.08
N LEU A 350 8.85 19.03 -6.17
CA LEU A 350 8.19 18.08 -7.08
C LEU A 350 7.58 18.78 -8.30
N PRO A 351 7.37 18.07 -9.43
CA PRO A 351 7.74 16.67 -9.69
C PRO A 351 9.26 16.48 -9.87
N LEU A 352 9.75 15.24 -9.76
CA LEU A 352 11.16 14.86 -9.90
C LEU A 352 11.66 14.74 -11.35
#